data_AF-A0A3S8X7L9-F1
#
_entry.id   AF-A0A3S8X7L9-F1
#
_cell.length_a   1.000
_cell.length_b   1.000
_cell.length_c   1.000
_cell.angle_alpha   90.00
_cell.angle_beta   90.00
_cell.angle_gamma   90.00
#
_symmetry.space_group_name_H-M   'P 1'
#
loop_
_entity.id
_entity.type
_entity.pdbx_description
1 polymer ?
#
loop_
_entity_poly.entity_id
_entity_poly.type
_entity_poly.pdbx_seq_one_letter_code
_entity_poly.pdbx_strand_id
1 'polypeptide(L)'
;TAVYDTIVRLAQPFSMRYPLIDGQGNFGSVDGDAAAAMRYTEIRMDKVAHQLLADLEKETVDFVPNYDGTEFIPAVLPTRIPTLLVNGSSGIAVGMATNIPPHNLSEVIAGCLALIEEPALSIEQLMEYIPGPDFPTAAIINGRKGIIDAYKTGRGRAVMRARADI
;
A
#
# COMPACT_ATOMS: atom_id res chain seq x y z
N THR A 1 -8.73 19.94 5.23
CA THR A 1 -7.39 19.46 5.61
C THR A 1 -7.26 17.98 5.32
N ALA A 2 -7.97 17.10 6.02
CA ALA A 2 -7.82 15.63 5.89
C ALA A 2 -7.76 15.09 4.44
N VAL A 3 -8.65 15.55 3.55
CA VAL A 3 -8.66 15.12 2.13
C VAL A 3 -7.36 15.51 1.41
N TYR A 4 -6.92 16.76 1.59
CA TYR A 4 -5.70 17.26 0.96
C TYR A 4 -4.45 16.58 1.52
N ASP A 5 -4.38 16.39 2.83
CA ASP A 5 -3.25 15.71 3.48
C ASP A 5 -3.14 14.24 3.00
N THR A 6 -4.28 13.59 2.75
CA THR A 6 -4.34 12.26 2.14
C THR A 6 -3.82 12.27 0.71
N ILE A 7 -4.26 13.23 -0.12
CA ILE A 7 -3.75 13.40 -1.49
C ILE A 7 -2.23 13.61 -1.49
N VAL A 8 -1.73 14.46 -0.59
CA VAL A 8 -0.29 14.73 -0.47
C VAL A 8 0.46 13.45 -0.14
N ARG A 9 -0.02 12.66 0.83
CA ARG A 9 0.58 11.36 1.17
C ARG A 9 0.59 10.39 -0.01
N LEU A 10 -0.49 10.33 -0.78
CA LEU A 10 -0.63 9.43 -1.94
C LEU A 10 0.31 9.79 -3.11
N ALA A 11 0.83 11.02 -3.13
CA ALA A 11 1.78 11.52 -4.12
C ALA A 11 3.26 11.44 -3.66
N GLN A 12 3.52 11.15 -2.38
CA GLN A 12 4.89 11.16 -1.83
C GLN A 12 5.62 9.82 -2.08
N PRO A 13 6.71 9.79 -2.87
CA PRO A 13 7.44 8.56 -3.19
C PRO A 13 8.22 7.98 -2.00
N PHE A 14 8.51 8.77 -0.98
CA PHE A 14 9.13 8.30 0.25
C PHE A 14 8.13 7.77 1.28
N SER A 15 6.83 8.03 1.09
CA SER A 15 5.76 7.57 1.99
C SER A 15 5.11 6.28 1.50
N MET A 16 5.00 6.12 0.18
CA MET A 16 4.38 4.96 -0.46
C MET A 16 5.36 4.23 -1.37
N ARG A 17 5.28 2.89 -1.38
CA ARG A 17 6.13 2.06 -2.23
C ARG A 17 5.80 2.21 -3.72
N TYR A 18 4.52 2.35 -4.04
CA TYR A 18 3.99 2.66 -5.37
C TYR A 18 2.93 3.77 -5.24
N PRO A 19 3.32 5.05 -5.46
CA PRO A 19 2.39 6.18 -5.42
C PRO A 19 1.18 5.99 -6.34
N LEU A 20 0.01 6.46 -5.91
CA LEU A 20 -1.23 6.37 -6.69
C LEU A 20 -1.59 7.69 -7.38
N ILE A 21 -0.94 8.77 -6.96
CA ILE A 21 -1.14 10.11 -7.50
C ILE A 21 0.18 10.59 -8.08
N ASP A 22 0.13 11.06 -9.33
CA ASP A 22 1.22 11.80 -9.98
C ASP A 22 0.98 13.29 -9.76
N GLY A 23 1.87 13.94 -9.01
CA GLY A 23 1.72 15.32 -8.56
C GLY A 23 2.83 16.22 -9.09
N GLN A 24 2.48 17.47 -9.41
CA GLN A 24 3.41 18.53 -9.77
C GLN A 24 3.29 19.70 -8.78
N GLY A 25 4.43 20.12 -8.22
CA GLY A 25 4.50 21.16 -7.19
C GLY A 25 5.29 20.69 -5.96
N ASN A 26 5.19 21.42 -4.85
CA ASN A 26 5.82 21.04 -3.59
C ASN A 26 4.90 20.14 -2.76
N PHE A 27 5.24 18.86 -2.65
CA PHE A 27 4.54 17.84 -1.86
C PHE A 27 5.24 17.51 -0.53
N GLY A 28 6.16 18.36 -0.07
CA GLY A 28 6.95 18.15 1.14
C GLY A 28 8.18 17.28 0.91
N SER A 29 8.94 17.05 1.98
CA SER A 29 10.25 16.38 1.95
C SER A 29 10.40 15.37 3.09
N VAL A 30 11.42 14.51 3.00
CA VAL A 30 11.84 13.62 4.10
C VAL A 30 12.37 14.37 5.32
N ASP A 31 12.77 15.63 5.15
CA ASP A 31 13.27 16.51 6.21
C ASP A 31 12.15 17.09 7.09
N GLY A 32 10.89 16.83 6.72
CA GLY A 32 9.71 17.23 7.47
C GLY A 32 9.04 18.52 6.97
N ASP A 33 9.45 19.04 5.82
CA ASP A 33 8.79 20.20 5.22
C ASP A 33 7.37 19.85 4.77
N ALA A 34 6.42 20.72 5.10
CA ALA A 34 5.04 20.57 4.67
C ALA A 34 4.88 20.85 3.17
N ALA A 35 3.86 20.22 2.57
CA ALA A 35 3.46 20.53 1.20
C ALA A 35 2.98 21.99 1.08
N ALA A 36 3.05 22.54 -0.14
CA ALA A 36 2.46 23.82 -0.45
C ALA A 36 0.92 23.78 -0.28
N ALA A 37 0.28 24.95 -0.24
CA ALA A 37 -1.18 25.03 -0.21
C ALA A 37 -1.81 24.48 -1.50
N MET A 38 -3.01 23.91 -1.40
CA MET A 38 -3.73 23.22 -2.48
C MET A 38 -3.90 24.00 -3.80
N ARG A 39 -3.83 25.32 -3.75
CA ARG A 39 -3.91 26.19 -4.94
C ARG A 39 -2.62 26.24 -5.78
N TYR A 40 -1.55 25.61 -5.31
CA TYR A 40 -0.22 25.60 -5.95
C TYR A 40 0.21 24.22 -6.43
N THR A 41 -0.59 23.19 -6.18
CA THR A 41 -0.28 21.80 -6.53
C THR A 41 -1.24 21.32 -7.60
N GLU A 42 -0.70 20.67 -8.62
CA GLU A 42 -1.47 19.99 -9.66
C GLU A 42 -1.32 18.48 -9.48
N ILE A 43 -2.37 17.72 -9.73
CA ILE A 43 -2.38 16.27 -9.57
C ILE A 43 -3.14 15.59 -10.71
N ARG A 44 -2.74 14.35 -10.99
CA ARG A 44 -3.50 13.40 -11.80
C ARG A 44 -3.30 11.98 -11.27
N MET A 45 -4.09 11.03 -11.75
CA MET A 45 -3.89 9.62 -11.40
C MET A 45 -2.57 9.10 -11.97
N ASP A 46 -1.82 8.37 -11.16
CA ASP A 46 -0.69 7.59 -11.66
C ASP A 46 -1.21 6.46 -12.59
N LYS A 47 -0.35 5.97 -13.49
CA LYS A 47 -0.66 4.83 -14.35
C LYS A 47 -1.06 3.60 -13.53
N VAL A 48 -0.45 3.37 -12.37
CA VAL A 48 -0.80 2.22 -11.52
C VAL A 48 -2.22 2.33 -10.95
N ALA A 49 -2.70 3.55 -10.66
CA ALA A 49 -4.04 3.77 -10.11
C ALA A 49 -5.15 3.38 -11.08
N HIS A 50 -4.89 3.44 -12.39
CA HIS A 50 -5.85 2.98 -13.40
C HIS A 50 -6.15 1.47 -13.27
N GLN A 51 -5.21 0.67 -12.76
CA GLN A 51 -5.43 -0.77 -12.51
C GLN A 51 -6.35 -1.03 -11.31
N LEU A 52 -6.56 -0.04 -10.44
CA LEU A 52 -7.50 -0.15 -9.32
C LEU A 52 -8.95 0.05 -9.78
N LEU A 53 -9.15 0.83 -10.84
CA LEU A 53 -10.45 1.24 -11.37
C LEU A 53 -10.84 0.50 -12.66
N ALA A 54 -10.02 -0.45 -13.10
CA ALA A 54 -10.21 -1.13 -14.37
C ALA A 54 -11.57 -1.87 -14.41
N ASP A 55 -12.30 -1.70 -15.52
CA ASP A 55 -13.61 -2.34 -15.78
C ASP A 55 -14.74 -1.96 -14.81
N LEU A 56 -14.59 -0.90 -14.01
CA LEU A 56 -15.62 -0.46 -13.07
C LEU A 56 -16.96 -0.12 -13.74
N GLU A 57 -16.92 0.36 -14.98
CA GLU A 57 -18.09 0.71 -15.79
C GLU A 57 -18.88 -0.51 -16.29
N LYS A 58 -18.37 -1.73 -16.12
CA LYS A 58 -18.97 -2.98 -16.60
C LYS A 58 -19.81 -3.69 -15.53
N GLU A 59 -20.33 -2.94 -14.57
CA GLU A 59 -21.18 -3.45 -13.48
C GLU A 59 -20.50 -4.59 -12.69
N THR A 60 -19.19 -4.48 -12.47
CA THR A 60 -18.39 -5.54 -11.81
C THR A 60 -18.48 -5.54 -10.29
N VAL A 61 -19.07 -4.50 -9.70
CA VAL A 61 -19.17 -4.31 -8.23
C VAL A 61 -20.51 -3.70 -7.87
N ASP A 62 -20.94 -3.92 -6.65
CA ASP A 62 -22.14 -3.28 -6.10
C ASP A 62 -21.89 -1.79 -5.83
N PHE A 63 -22.90 -0.98 -6.11
CA PHE A 63 -22.92 0.44 -5.80
C PHE A 63 -23.89 0.72 -4.64
N VAL A 64 -23.47 1.60 -3.74
CA VAL A 64 -24.24 2.02 -2.56
C VAL A 64 -24.58 3.51 -2.67
N PRO A 65 -25.73 3.97 -2.15
CA PRO A 65 -26.06 5.39 -2.14
C PRO A 65 -25.05 6.18 -1.30
N ASN A 66 -24.76 7.40 -1.71
CA ASN A 66 -23.99 8.37 -0.94
C ASN A 66 -24.79 8.89 0.28
N TYR A 67 -24.21 9.80 1.08
CA TYR A 67 -24.77 10.22 2.36
C TYR A 67 -26.13 10.95 2.26
N ASP A 68 -26.43 11.61 1.13
CA ASP A 68 -27.70 12.31 0.89
C ASP A 68 -28.62 11.58 -0.10
N GLY A 69 -28.21 10.40 -0.58
CA GLY A 69 -28.98 9.55 -1.48
C GLY A 69 -29.11 10.06 -2.91
N THR A 70 -28.30 11.05 -3.32
CA THR A 70 -28.36 11.65 -4.66
C THR A 70 -27.43 10.99 -5.66
N GLU A 71 -26.34 10.38 -5.20
CA GLU A 71 -25.33 9.71 -6.03
C GLU A 71 -25.06 8.28 -5.52
N PHE A 72 -24.38 7.50 -6.36
CA PHE A 72 -23.98 6.13 -6.04
C PHE A 72 -22.46 5.99 -6.07
N ILE A 73 -21.92 5.23 -5.12
CA ILE A 73 -20.49 5.04 -4.90
C ILE A 73 -20.20 3.53 -4.91
N PRO A 74 -19.13 3.05 -5.57
CA PRO A 74 -18.79 1.63 -5.52
C PRO A 74 -18.40 1.22 -4.09
N ALA A 75 -18.94 0.09 -3.60
CA ALA A 75 -18.63 -0.43 -2.26
C ALA A 75 -17.17 -0.94 -2.15
N VAL A 76 -16.64 -1.49 -3.23
CA VAL A 76 -15.25 -1.91 -3.38
C VAL A 76 -14.75 -1.54 -4.77
N LEU A 77 -13.43 -1.48 -4.95
CA LEU A 77 -12.83 -1.28 -6.28
C LEU A 77 -12.48 -2.62 -6.92
N PRO A 78 -12.71 -2.80 -8.24
CA PRO A 78 -12.34 -4.01 -9.00
C PRO A 78 -10.83 -4.06 -9.27
N THR A 79 -10.03 -3.97 -8.21
CA THR A 79 -8.57 -3.86 -8.33
C THR A 79 -7.96 -5.10 -8.97
N ARG A 80 -7.05 -4.89 -9.91
CA ARG A 80 -6.21 -5.94 -10.50
C ARG A 80 -4.89 -6.15 -9.76
N ILE A 81 -4.62 -5.33 -8.74
CA ILE A 81 -3.37 -5.35 -7.98
C ILE A 81 -3.69 -5.54 -6.49
N PRO A 82 -2.96 -6.40 -5.75
CA PRO A 82 -3.14 -6.60 -4.31
C PRO A 82 -2.57 -5.42 -3.49
N THR A 83 -3.19 -4.24 -3.61
CA THR A 83 -2.69 -2.97 -3.06
C THR A 83 -2.47 -2.98 -1.56
N LEU A 84 -3.29 -3.74 -0.81
CA LEU A 84 -3.16 -3.86 0.64
C LEU A 84 -1.78 -4.38 1.05
N LEU A 85 -1.25 -5.40 0.36
CA LEU A 85 0.06 -5.96 0.64
C LEU A 85 1.18 -5.10 0.05
N VAL A 86 0.97 -4.60 -1.17
CA VAL A 86 1.97 -3.89 -1.95
C VAL A 86 2.30 -2.51 -1.34
N ASN A 87 1.30 -1.76 -0.92
CA ASN A 87 1.49 -0.44 -0.31
C ASN A 87 1.35 -0.45 1.23
N GLY A 88 0.79 -1.51 1.80
CA GLY A 88 0.55 -1.58 3.24
C GLY A 88 -0.56 -0.64 3.70
N SER A 89 -0.77 -0.60 5.01
CA SER A 89 -1.70 0.34 5.65
C SER A 89 -1.36 0.49 7.12
N SER A 90 -1.61 1.68 7.68
CA SER A 90 -1.61 1.88 9.12
C SER A 90 -2.86 2.64 9.55
N GLY A 91 -3.44 2.23 10.67
CA GLY A 91 -4.68 2.80 11.15
C GLY A 91 -4.94 2.45 12.60
N ILE A 92 -5.62 3.36 13.30
CA ILE A 92 -6.02 3.18 14.70
C ILE A 92 -7.52 3.42 14.77
N ALA A 93 -8.23 2.47 15.37
CA ALA A 93 -9.65 2.52 15.64
C ALA A 93 -9.90 2.37 17.14
N VAL A 94 -11.17 2.44 17.56
CA VAL A 94 -11.53 2.25 18.97
C VAL A 94 -11.28 0.80 19.37
N GLY A 95 -10.25 0.59 20.20
CA GLY A 95 -9.84 -0.74 20.71
C GLY A 95 -9.01 -1.59 19.74
N MET A 96 -8.65 -1.07 18.56
CA MET A 96 -7.93 -1.82 17.53
C MET A 96 -6.88 -0.96 16.83
N ALA A 97 -5.81 -1.57 16.35
CA ALA A 97 -4.81 -0.90 15.52
C ALA A 97 -4.23 -1.89 14.50
N THR A 98 -3.88 -1.37 13.32
CA THR A 98 -3.23 -2.14 12.25
C THR A 98 -1.98 -1.43 11.76
N ASN A 99 -0.99 -2.21 11.35
CA ASN A 99 0.21 -1.73 10.68
C ASN A 99 0.76 -2.86 9.79
N ILE A 100 0.56 -2.73 8.49
CA ILE A 100 1.00 -3.67 7.46
C ILE A 100 2.10 -2.97 6.66
N PRO A 101 3.34 -3.53 6.62
CA PRO A 101 4.40 -2.94 5.83
C PRO A 101 4.19 -3.23 4.33
N PRO A 102 4.72 -2.37 3.43
CA PRO A 102 4.67 -2.58 2.00
C PRO A 102 5.51 -3.80 1.55
N HIS A 103 5.16 -4.37 0.40
CA HIS A 103 5.84 -5.52 -0.20
C HIS A 103 6.12 -5.28 -1.68
N ASN A 104 7.06 -6.05 -2.23
CA ASN A 104 7.38 -5.97 -3.65
C ASN A 104 6.23 -6.52 -4.51
N LEU A 105 5.85 -5.80 -5.56
CA LEU A 105 4.73 -6.19 -6.42
C LEU A 105 5.00 -7.53 -7.13
N SER A 106 6.19 -7.73 -7.68
CA SER A 106 6.53 -8.94 -8.41
C SER A 106 6.52 -10.18 -7.53
N GLU A 107 7.02 -10.06 -6.30
CA GLU A 107 7.02 -11.14 -5.30
C GLU A 107 5.59 -11.51 -4.88
N VAL A 108 4.75 -10.51 -4.60
CA VAL A 108 3.35 -10.76 -4.24
C VAL A 108 2.60 -11.45 -5.38
N ILE A 109 2.78 -11.00 -6.62
CA ILE A 109 2.15 -11.65 -7.78
C ILE A 109 2.68 -13.07 -7.98
N ALA A 110 3.99 -13.32 -7.80
CA ALA A 110 4.56 -14.65 -7.87
C ALA A 110 3.94 -15.59 -6.81
N GLY A 111 3.77 -15.11 -5.58
CA GLY A 111 3.08 -15.86 -4.52
C GLY A 111 1.61 -16.13 -4.84
N CYS A 112 0.90 -15.17 -5.44
CA CYS A 112 -0.48 -15.38 -5.91
C CYS A 112 -0.57 -16.45 -7.00
N LEU A 113 0.33 -16.41 -8.00
CA LEU A 113 0.38 -17.43 -9.06
C LEU A 113 0.69 -18.81 -8.48
N ALA A 114 1.65 -18.90 -7.55
CA ALA A 114 1.95 -20.15 -6.86
C ALA A 114 0.74 -20.70 -6.08
N LEU A 115 -0.05 -19.84 -5.41
CA LEU A 115 -1.29 -20.25 -4.74
C LEU A 115 -2.40 -20.69 -5.68
N ILE A 116 -2.45 -20.15 -6.89
CA ILE A 116 -3.40 -20.59 -7.92
C ILE A 116 -3.03 -22.00 -8.40
N GLU A 117 -1.73 -22.27 -8.56
CA GLU A 117 -1.22 -23.59 -8.97
C GLU A 117 -1.34 -24.64 -7.87
N GLU A 118 -0.97 -24.30 -6.64
CA GLU A 118 -1.05 -25.16 -5.46
C GLU A 118 -1.70 -24.43 -4.27
N PRO A 119 -3.04 -24.55 -4.11
CA PRO A 119 -3.76 -23.90 -3.02
C PRO A 119 -3.38 -24.35 -1.61
N ALA A 120 -2.74 -25.52 -1.46
CA ALA A 120 -2.33 -26.07 -0.15
C ALA A 120 -0.91 -25.64 0.28
N LEU A 121 -0.27 -24.70 -0.43
CA LEU A 121 1.04 -24.16 -0.05
C LEU A 121 1.05 -23.70 1.41
N SER A 122 2.06 -24.15 2.15
CA SER A 122 2.29 -23.68 3.50
C SER A 122 2.83 -22.25 3.52
N ILE A 123 2.71 -21.58 4.67
CA ILE A 123 3.26 -20.24 4.85
C ILE A 123 4.78 -20.25 4.61
N GLU A 124 5.49 -21.27 5.07
CA GLU A 124 6.93 -21.42 4.86
C GLU A 124 7.29 -21.48 3.38
N GLN A 125 6.49 -22.18 2.57
CA GLN A 125 6.70 -22.26 1.12
C GLN A 125 6.38 -20.92 0.45
N LEU A 126 5.32 -20.22 0.87
CA LEU A 126 5.01 -18.88 0.36
C LEU A 126 6.11 -17.86 0.66
N MET A 127 6.80 -18.02 1.78
CA MET A 127 7.94 -17.17 2.15
C MET A 127 9.18 -17.38 1.27
N GLU A 128 9.20 -18.38 0.39
CA GLU A 128 10.21 -18.51 -0.66
C GLU A 128 9.95 -17.53 -1.80
N TYR A 129 8.68 -17.24 -2.09
CA TYR A 129 8.26 -16.25 -3.10
C TYR A 129 8.21 -14.83 -2.55
N ILE A 130 7.86 -14.66 -1.27
CA ILE A 130 7.76 -13.36 -0.59
C ILE A 130 8.70 -13.38 0.63
N PRO A 131 9.98 -13.06 0.46
CA PRO A 131 10.98 -13.20 1.53
C PRO A 131 10.74 -12.27 2.71
N GLY A 132 10.18 -11.08 2.46
CA GLY A 132 9.92 -10.07 3.47
C GLY A 132 9.33 -8.77 2.89
N PRO A 133 9.17 -7.73 3.74
CA PRO A 133 8.68 -6.43 3.31
C PRO A 133 9.68 -5.62 2.47
N ASP A 134 9.17 -4.70 1.64
CA ASP A 134 9.94 -3.83 0.73
C ASP A 134 9.58 -2.35 0.97
N PHE A 135 10.43 -1.62 1.70
CA PHE A 135 10.18 -0.23 2.12
C PHE A 135 10.66 0.79 1.07
N PRO A 136 9.93 1.90 0.86
CA PRO A 136 10.27 2.90 -0.16
C PRO A 136 11.65 3.57 0.03
N THR A 137 12.12 3.70 1.27
CA THR A 137 13.40 4.37 1.60
C THR A 137 14.60 3.43 1.60
N ALA A 138 14.40 2.14 1.32
CA ALA A 138 15.34 1.07 1.65
C ALA A 138 15.72 1.04 3.14
N ALA A 139 16.42 -0.02 3.54
CA ALA A 139 17.11 -0.20 4.83
C ALA A 139 17.68 -1.63 4.89
N ILE A 140 18.35 -1.98 5.99
CA ILE A 140 18.76 -3.34 6.30
C ILE A 140 17.82 -3.88 7.38
N ILE A 141 17.14 -4.99 7.10
CA ILE A 141 16.33 -5.70 8.11
C ILE A 141 17.22 -6.69 8.87
N ASN A 142 17.29 -6.55 10.19
CA ASN A 142 18.04 -7.45 11.05
C ASN A 142 17.13 -8.54 11.63
N GLY A 143 17.44 -9.79 11.30
CA GLY A 143 16.75 -10.97 11.80
C GLY A 143 15.45 -11.27 11.06
N ARG A 144 15.18 -12.57 10.85
CA ARG A 144 14.01 -13.04 10.09
C ARG A 144 12.86 -13.54 10.98
N LYS A 145 13.16 -13.89 12.24
CA LYS A 145 12.18 -14.49 13.17
C LYS A 145 10.90 -13.66 13.31
N GLY A 146 11.03 -12.35 13.53
CA GLY A 146 9.86 -11.49 13.71
C GLY A 146 9.00 -11.31 12.45
N ILE A 147 9.58 -11.48 11.25
CA ILE A 147 8.81 -11.51 9.99
C ILE A 147 8.04 -12.82 9.89
N ILE A 148 8.70 -13.95 10.17
CA ILE A 148 8.06 -15.28 10.16
C ILE A 148 6.88 -15.31 11.15
N ASP A 149 7.09 -14.82 12.37
CA ASP A 149 6.04 -14.75 13.39
C ASP A 149 4.88 -13.85 12.93
N ALA A 150 5.18 -12.71 12.29
CA ALA A 150 4.18 -11.81 11.73
C ALA A 150 3.34 -12.46 10.62
N TYR A 151 3.96 -13.19 9.69
CA TYR A 151 3.23 -13.86 8.62
C TYR A 151 2.38 -15.02 9.11
N LYS A 152 2.80 -15.73 10.17
CA LYS A 152 2.05 -16.84 10.76
C LYS A 152 0.89 -16.40 11.66
N THR A 153 1.06 -15.30 12.38
CA THR A 153 0.15 -14.92 13.49
C THR A 153 -0.50 -13.56 13.32
N GLY A 154 -0.06 -12.76 12.35
CA GLY A 154 -0.45 -11.36 12.19
C GLY A 154 0.27 -10.40 13.16
N ARG A 155 1.16 -10.89 14.04
CA ARG A 155 1.92 -10.05 14.98
C ARG A 155 3.40 -10.42 14.97
N GLY A 156 4.25 -9.41 14.83
CA GLY A 156 5.70 -9.60 14.90
C GLY A 156 6.44 -8.27 14.93
N ARG A 157 7.77 -8.35 15.03
CA ARG A 157 8.66 -7.20 15.12
C ARG A 157 9.84 -7.36 14.17
N ALA A 158 9.98 -6.43 13.23
CA ALA A 158 11.18 -6.30 12.40
C ALA A 158 12.07 -5.17 12.95
N VAL A 159 13.39 -5.37 12.91
CA VAL A 159 14.38 -4.35 13.32
C VAL A 159 15.02 -3.78 12.06
N MET A 160 14.83 -2.48 11.82
CA MET A 160 15.45 -1.77 10.69
C MET A 160 16.78 -1.15 11.12
N ARG A 161 17.78 -1.16 10.24
CA ARG A 161 19.07 -0.48 10.41
C ARG A 161 19.40 0.31 9.15
N ALA A 162 19.91 1.53 9.32
CA ALA A 162 20.43 2.33 8.23
C ALA A 162 21.69 1.69 7.60
N ARG A 163 21.90 1.93 6.31
CA ARG A 163 23.17 1.61 5.66
C ARG A 163 24.18 2.72 6.00
N ALA A 164 25.36 2.33 6.45
CA ALA A 164 26.47 3.23 6.73
C ALA A 164 27.78 2.51 6.39
N ASP A 165 28.73 3.25 5.83
CA ASP A 165 30.10 2.82 5.55
C ASP A 165 31.08 3.71 6.34
N ILE A 166 32.31 3.23 6.57
CA ILE A 166 33.35 3.92 7.35
C ILE A 166 34.22 4.77 6.43
#